data_AF-A0A3D4CTU4-F1
#
_entry.id   AF-A0A3D4CTU4-F1
#
_cell.length_a   1.000
_cell.length_b   1.000
_cell.length_c   1.000
_cell.angle_alpha   90.00
_cell.angle_beta   90.00
_cell.angle_gamma   90.00
#
_symmetry.space_group_name_H-M   'P 1'
#
loop_
_entity.id
_entity.type
_entity.pdbx_description
1 polymer ?
#
loop_
_entity_poly.entity_id
_entity_poly.type
_entity_poly.pdbx_seq_one_letter_code
_entity_poly.pdbx_strand_id
1 'polypeptide(L)'
;MDGNRYEYGPTMKVPADQIAWDEWEDLTDRSNKLLTNLSARETTLLSEPEKSKWPALSTREKLIRVADPKGPFEKSSFHSAAKELNALFSESEKHFTSTLVAQELGKPRKTKVLVRGEYDKPTGDPVEPGIPSIMGSLPPAAPRNRLGLAQWLVSPTNPLVARVLVNRIWQRVFGDAIVRSPEDFGLQGKQPTHPELLDWLAVELQESGWNLRHILRLMLTSRTFMQKSALRTDLPEDPENLWYSRGPSYRLDAEVIRDLALWSSGLLDGHMGGEGIKPYQPAGLWKSLMHPASNTKNYVTDKGSKAYRRSLYVYWKRTSPHPMMTLFDAPDRESSCVRRSRTNTSLQSLGLLNETQRIEMARKLAERLINEAGDDDSRMDLLFTLVASRPPR
;
A
#
# COMPACT_ATOMS: atom_id res chain seq x y z
N MET A 1 -18.83 11.97 -31.65
CA MET A 1 -17.86 11.32 -30.76
C MET A 1 -16.58 12.14 -30.80
N ASP A 2 -16.71 13.28 -30.13
CA ASP A 2 -15.67 14.07 -29.48
C ASP A 2 -14.34 13.34 -29.36
N GLY A 3 -13.35 13.81 -30.13
CA GLY A 3 -11.95 13.36 -30.14
C GLY A 3 -11.24 13.66 -28.82
N ASN A 4 -11.78 13.13 -27.72
CA ASN A 4 -11.21 13.19 -26.39
C ASN A 4 -9.93 12.37 -26.40
N ARG A 5 -8.82 13.06 -26.68
CA ARG A 5 -7.51 12.69 -26.18
C ARG A 5 -7.64 12.74 -24.66
N TYR A 6 -7.76 11.59 -24.02
CA TYR A 6 -7.63 11.50 -22.57
C TYR A 6 -6.18 11.83 -22.23
N GLU A 7 -5.85 13.12 -22.12
CA GLU A 7 -4.66 13.54 -21.39
C GLU A 7 -4.92 13.15 -19.95
N TYR A 8 -4.40 11.98 -19.57
CA TYR A 8 -4.55 11.39 -18.25
C TYR A 8 -3.87 12.28 -17.21
N GLY A 9 -4.55 13.32 -16.72
CA GLY A 9 -4.09 14.19 -15.64
C GLY A 9 -2.67 14.75 -15.80
N PRO A 10 -2.14 15.41 -14.76
CA PRO A 10 -0.71 15.60 -14.67
C PRO A 10 -0.06 14.23 -14.45
N THR A 11 0.92 13.90 -15.28
CA THR A 11 1.80 12.73 -15.08
C THR A 11 3.18 13.20 -14.67
N MET A 12 3.91 12.34 -13.97
CA MET A 12 5.33 12.56 -13.68
C MET A 12 6.12 11.29 -13.96
N LYS A 13 7.40 11.48 -14.31
CA LYS A 13 8.37 10.38 -14.39
C LYS A 13 8.92 10.10 -12.99
N VAL A 14 8.90 8.83 -12.59
CA VAL A 14 9.38 8.36 -11.28
C VAL A 14 10.20 7.08 -11.43
N PRO A 15 11.06 6.75 -10.45
CA PRO A 15 11.70 5.43 -10.40
C PRO A 15 10.68 4.30 -10.57
N ALA A 16 11.05 3.28 -11.35
CA ALA A 16 10.12 2.26 -11.84
C ALA A 16 9.65 1.29 -10.75
N ASP A 17 10.46 1.04 -9.73
CA ASP A 17 10.19 0.09 -8.65
C ASP A 17 10.96 0.49 -7.39
N GLN A 18 10.84 -0.31 -6.32
CA GLN A 18 11.50 0.02 -5.04
C GLN A 18 13.02 0.06 -5.15
N ILE A 19 13.64 -0.81 -5.96
CA ILE A 19 15.11 -0.83 -6.11
C ILE A 19 15.56 0.47 -6.77
N ALA A 20 14.88 0.88 -7.84
CA ALA A 20 15.16 2.15 -8.50
C ALA A 20 14.92 3.36 -7.57
N TRP A 21 13.96 3.29 -6.65
CA TRP A 21 13.74 4.31 -5.62
C TRP A 21 14.92 4.36 -4.64
N ASP A 22 15.36 3.23 -4.13
CA ASP A 22 16.48 3.15 -3.18
C ASP A 22 17.78 3.68 -3.83
N GLU A 23 18.03 3.33 -5.10
CA GLU A 23 19.14 3.87 -5.90
C GLU A 23 19.03 5.39 -6.08
N TRP A 24 17.83 5.88 -6.40
CA TRP A 24 17.58 7.31 -6.56
C TRP A 24 17.78 8.10 -5.26
N GLU A 25 17.38 7.54 -4.12
CA GLU A 25 17.60 8.11 -2.79
C GLU A 25 19.11 8.16 -2.45
N ASP A 26 19.88 7.10 -2.71
CA ASP A 26 21.34 7.11 -2.54
C ASP A 26 22.00 8.20 -3.37
N LEU A 27 21.63 8.32 -4.66
CA LEU A 27 22.15 9.38 -5.52
C LEU A 27 21.80 10.77 -4.99
N THR A 28 20.58 10.94 -4.47
CA THR A 28 20.12 12.19 -3.87
C THR A 28 20.92 12.55 -2.63
N ASP A 29 21.18 11.58 -1.76
CA ASP A 29 21.98 11.76 -0.54
C ASP A 29 23.45 12.08 -0.85
N ARG A 30 24.05 11.38 -1.82
CA ARG A 30 25.41 11.66 -2.29
C ARG A 30 25.52 13.05 -2.90
N SER A 31 24.51 13.47 -3.66
CA SER A 31 24.42 14.82 -4.22
C SER A 31 24.29 15.88 -3.13
N ASN A 32 23.41 15.67 -2.15
CA ASN A 32 23.25 16.56 -1.01
C ASN A 32 24.54 16.69 -0.20
N LYS A 33 25.24 15.58 0.07
CA LYS A 33 26.56 15.58 0.75
C LYS A 33 27.60 16.35 -0.06
N LEU A 34 27.69 16.12 -1.37
CA LEU A 34 28.60 16.85 -2.25
C LEU A 34 28.33 18.36 -2.23
N LEU A 35 27.06 18.76 -2.35
CA LEU A 35 26.66 20.17 -2.39
C LEU A 35 26.79 20.86 -1.02
N THR A 36 26.64 20.12 0.08
CA THR A 36 26.88 20.64 1.44
C THR A 36 28.38 20.86 1.69
N ASN A 37 29.23 19.98 1.15
CA ASN A 37 30.69 20.10 1.25
C ASN A 37 31.29 21.12 0.27
N LEU A 38 30.51 21.55 -0.72
CA LEU A 38 30.91 22.59 -1.67
C LEU A 38 31.16 23.89 -0.88
N SER A 39 32.42 24.30 -0.81
CA SER A 39 32.86 25.26 0.20
C SER A 39 32.29 26.67 -0.05
N ALA A 40 32.21 27.48 1.01
CA ALA A 40 31.87 28.90 0.89
C ALA A 40 32.85 29.68 -0.02
N ARG A 41 34.06 29.16 -0.26
CA ARG A 41 35.08 29.70 -1.18
C ARG A 41 34.85 29.31 -2.64
N GLU A 42 34.02 28.33 -2.94
CA GLU A 42 33.73 27.92 -4.32
C GLU A 42 32.41 28.53 -4.80
N THR A 43 31.49 28.87 -3.90
CA THR A 43 30.33 29.71 -4.23
C THR A 43 30.71 31.14 -4.61
N THR A 44 31.96 31.58 -4.35
CA THR A 44 32.50 32.84 -4.92
C THR A 44 32.85 32.73 -6.40
N LEU A 45 32.90 31.52 -6.98
CA LEU A 45 33.10 31.31 -8.42
C LEU A 45 31.86 31.70 -9.24
N LEU A 46 30.70 31.79 -8.60
CA LEU A 46 29.46 32.25 -9.22
C LEU A 46 29.53 33.77 -9.47
N SER A 47 29.02 34.23 -10.60
CA SER A 47 28.80 35.66 -10.84
C SER A 47 27.70 36.22 -9.93
N GLU A 48 27.65 37.52 -9.71
CA GLU A 48 26.64 38.17 -8.85
C GLU A 48 25.18 37.81 -9.22
N PRO A 49 24.78 37.76 -10.51
CA PRO A 49 23.44 37.30 -10.89
C PRO A 49 23.16 35.83 -10.52
N GLU A 50 24.19 34.98 -10.53
CA GLU A 50 24.06 33.55 -10.22
C GLU A 50 24.00 33.29 -8.73
N LYS A 51 24.75 34.04 -7.91
CA LYS A 51 24.67 33.97 -6.45
C LYS A 51 23.26 34.27 -5.95
N SER A 52 22.56 35.21 -6.57
CA SER A 52 21.16 35.54 -6.22
C SER A 52 20.19 34.38 -6.51
N LYS A 53 20.41 33.64 -7.60
CA LYS A 53 19.55 32.51 -8.00
C LYS A 53 19.90 31.20 -7.31
N TRP A 54 21.16 31.02 -6.91
CA TRP A 54 21.67 29.76 -6.36
C TRP A 54 20.86 29.20 -5.19
N PRO A 55 20.45 29.99 -4.17
CA PRO A 55 19.67 29.46 -3.05
C PRO A 55 18.33 28.85 -3.48
N ALA A 56 17.70 29.41 -4.52
CA ALA A 56 16.40 28.99 -5.02
C ALA A 56 16.43 27.72 -5.89
N LEU A 57 17.62 27.32 -6.36
CA LEU A 57 17.77 26.11 -7.18
C LEU A 57 17.59 24.83 -6.34
N SER A 58 16.94 23.85 -6.95
CA SER A 58 16.86 22.49 -6.43
C SER A 58 18.25 21.83 -6.37
N THR A 59 18.37 20.76 -5.57
CA THR A 59 19.58 19.94 -5.49
C THR A 59 20.03 19.44 -6.87
N ARG A 60 19.09 18.98 -7.72
CA ARG A 60 19.40 18.49 -9.07
C ARG A 60 19.96 19.59 -9.98
N GLU A 61 19.35 20.79 -9.95
CA GLU A 61 19.82 21.94 -10.75
C GLU A 61 21.20 22.41 -10.31
N LYS A 62 21.45 22.47 -9.00
CA LYS A 62 22.78 22.79 -8.44
C LYS A 62 23.83 21.77 -8.90
N LEU A 63 23.52 20.48 -8.83
CA LEU A 63 24.41 19.42 -9.29
C LEU A 63 24.74 19.57 -10.79
N ILE A 64 23.73 19.79 -11.63
CA ILE A 64 23.92 20.02 -13.08
C ILE A 64 24.84 21.22 -13.31
N ARG A 65 24.67 22.31 -12.54
CA ARG A 65 25.52 23.50 -12.65
C ARG A 65 26.97 23.23 -12.28
N VAL A 66 27.23 22.42 -11.25
CA VAL A 66 28.60 22.03 -10.82
C VAL A 66 29.23 21.05 -11.82
N ALA A 67 28.42 20.19 -12.44
CA ALA A 67 28.83 19.21 -13.45
C ALA A 67 29.08 19.82 -14.85
N ASP A 68 28.73 21.08 -15.09
CA ASP A 68 28.86 21.74 -16.39
C ASP A 68 30.35 21.96 -16.74
N PRO A 69 30.87 21.35 -17.83
CA PRO A 69 32.28 21.48 -18.22
C PRO A 69 32.65 22.89 -18.71
N LYS A 70 31.66 23.74 -19.00
CA LYS A 70 31.87 25.17 -19.34
C LYS A 70 31.39 26.09 -18.21
N GLY A 71 31.10 25.50 -17.04
CA GLY A 71 30.56 26.19 -15.88
C GLY A 71 31.63 26.81 -14.97
N PRO A 72 31.22 27.63 -13.99
CA PRO A 72 32.11 28.32 -13.06
C PRO A 72 32.87 27.35 -12.15
N PHE A 73 32.39 26.11 -12.04
CA PHE A 73 32.98 25.07 -11.22
C PHE A 73 33.93 24.13 -12.00
N GLU A 74 34.22 24.36 -13.28
CA GLU A 74 35.09 23.47 -14.10
C GLU A 74 36.41 23.12 -13.38
N LYS A 75 37.00 24.10 -12.70
CA LYS A 75 38.30 23.96 -11.98
C LYS A 75 38.17 23.57 -10.51
N SER A 76 36.94 23.36 -10.00
CA SER A 76 36.70 22.94 -8.62
C SER A 76 37.06 21.46 -8.43
N SER A 77 37.53 21.10 -7.23
CA SER A 77 37.75 19.71 -6.84
C SER A 77 36.48 18.86 -6.88
N PHE A 78 35.29 19.48 -6.83
CA PHE A 78 34.00 18.79 -6.84
C PHE A 78 33.46 18.52 -8.25
N HIS A 79 34.02 19.11 -9.31
CA HIS A 79 33.51 19.00 -10.68
C HIS A 79 33.45 17.56 -11.18
N SER A 80 34.54 16.80 -10.99
CA SER A 80 34.62 15.40 -11.44
C SER A 80 33.54 14.52 -10.80
N ALA A 81 33.39 14.62 -9.47
CA ALA A 81 32.38 13.88 -8.73
C ALA A 81 30.95 14.32 -9.09
N ALA A 82 30.73 15.62 -9.30
CA ALA A 82 29.43 16.13 -9.75
C ALA A 82 29.08 15.62 -11.15
N LYS A 83 30.05 15.55 -12.07
CA LYS A 83 29.88 15.00 -13.42
C LYS A 83 29.52 13.52 -13.40
N GLU A 84 30.20 12.73 -12.57
CA GLU A 84 29.88 11.31 -12.38
C GLU A 84 28.46 11.13 -11.83
N LEU A 85 28.10 11.83 -10.74
CA LEU A 85 26.75 11.77 -10.17
C LEU A 85 25.69 12.22 -11.19
N ASN A 86 25.94 13.28 -11.95
CA ASN A 86 25.02 13.75 -12.99
C ASN A 86 24.81 12.71 -14.11
N ALA A 87 25.84 11.94 -14.45
CA ALA A 87 25.73 10.84 -15.40
C ALA A 87 24.90 9.68 -14.83
N LEU A 88 25.12 9.31 -13.56
CA LEU A 88 24.33 8.28 -12.87
C LEU A 88 22.85 8.67 -12.76
N PHE A 89 22.55 9.92 -12.42
CA PHE A 89 21.17 10.44 -12.44
C PHE A 89 20.56 10.34 -13.83
N SER A 90 21.28 10.79 -14.86
CA SER A 90 20.80 10.73 -16.25
C SER A 90 20.55 9.29 -16.71
N GLU A 91 21.34 8.32 -16.24
CA GLU A 91 21.13 6.90 -16.53
C GLU A 91 19.89 6.36 -15.81
N SER A 92 19.75 6.63 -14.51
CA SER A 92 18.58 6.24 -13.71
C SER A 92 17.27 6.80 -14.31
N GLU A 93 17.27 8.07 -14.71
CA GLU A 93 16.12 8.77 -15.32
C GLU A 93 15.63 8.10 -16.62
N LYS A 94 16.50 7.40 -17.38
CA LYS A 94 16.10 6.67 -18.60
C LYS A 94 15.17 5.49 -18.29
N HIS A 95 15.26 4.94 -17.10
CA HIS A 95 14.45 3.80 -16.66
C HIS A 95 13.18 4.22 -15.92
N PHE A 96 12.90 5.52 -15.80
CA PHE A 96 11.73 6.00 -15.11
C PHE A 96 10.42 5.64 -15.81
N THR A 97 9.44 5.25 -15.02
CA THR A 97 8.07 5.01 -15.49
C THR A 97 7.21 6.27 -15.33
N SER A 98 6.13 6.36 -16.11
CA SER A 98 5.16 7.44 -15.98
C SER A 98 4.08 7.06 -14.98
N THR A 99 3.84 7.90 -13.98
CA THR A 99 2.74 7.74 -13.02
C THR A 99 1.79 8.93 -13.05
N LEU A 100 0.54 8.70 -12.65
CA LEU A 100 -0.46 9.74 -12.49
C LEU A 100 -0.27 10.44 -11.15
N VAL A 101 -0.39 11.77 -11.16
CA VAL A 101 -0.41 12.56 -9.94
C VAL A 101 -1.66 13.40 -9.83
N ALA A 102 -2.03 13.70 -8.59
CA ALA A 102 -3.04 14.71 -8.31
C ALA A 102 -2.33 16.04 -8.09
N GLN A 103 -2.71 17.06 -8.86
CA GLN A 103 -2.23 18.43 -8.69
C GLN A 103 -3.43 19.35 -8.50
N GLU A 104 -3.27 20.37 -7.65
CA GLU A 104 -4.26 21.44 -7.54
C GLU A 104 -4.35 22.23 -8.85
N LEU A 105 -5.55 22.65 -9.22
CA LEU A 105 -5.76 23.51 -10.38
C LEU A 105 -5.19 24.90 -10.08
N GLY A 106 -4.55 25.53 -11.08
CA GLY A 106 -4.08 26.91 -10.94
C GLY A 106 -5.20 27.91 -10.58
N LYS A 107 -6.44 27.58 -10.92
CA LYS A 107 -7.65 28.26 -10.43
C LYS A 107 -8.61 27.24 -9.82
N PRO A 108 -8.83 27.24 -8.49
CA PRO A 108 -9.77 26.34 -7.84
C PRO A 108 -11.19 26.49 -8.37
N ARG A 109 -11.94 25.38 -8.40
CA ARG A 109 -13.37 25.40 -8.73
C ARG A 109 -14.15 25.96 -7.54
N LYS A 110 -15.15 26.82 -7.82
CA LYS A 110 -16.09 27.27 -6.79
C LYS A 110 -17.05 26.13 -6.45
N THR A 111 -17.05 25.68 -5.21
CA THR A 111 -17.99 24.67 -4.70
C THR A 111 -19.05 25.36 -3.84
N LYS A 112 -20.31 24.95 -3.95
CA LYS A 112 -21.42 25.48 -3.15
C LYS A 112 -22.19 24.34 -2.49
N VAL A 113 -22.93 24.67 -1.43
CA VAL A 113 -23.90 23.74 -0.85
C VAL A 113 -24.98 23.44 -1.90
N LEU A 114 -25.44 22.19 -1.96
CA LEU A 114 -26.48 21.77 -2.91
C LEU A 114 -27.81 21.61 -2.19
N VAL A 115 -28.91 22.09 -2.79
CA VAL A 115 -30.25 21.86 -2.25
C VAL A 115 -30.54 20.36 -2.29
N ARG A 116 -30.63 19.73 -1.12
CA ARG A 116 -30.85 18.26 -0.97
C ARG A 116 -29.82 17.39 -1.71
N GLY A 117 -28.64 17.94 -2.02
CA GLY A 117 -27.61 17.22 -2.78
C GLY A 117 -27.81 17.20 -4.30
N GLU A 118 -28.79 17.93 -4.86
CA GLU A 118 -29.01 18.00 -6.31
C GLU A 118 -27.90 18.79 -7.01
N TYR A 119 -27.16 18.13 -7.90
CA TYR A 119 -25.91 18.65 -8.50
C TYR A 119 -26.09 19.95 -9.31
N ASP A 120 -27.29 20.18 -9.83
CA ASP A 120 -27.67 21.32 -10.65
C ASP A 120 -28.33 22.45 -9.83
N LYS A 121 -28.48 22.28 -8.50
CA LYS A 121 -29.09 23.28 -7.60
C LYS A 121 -28.12 23.75 -6.51
N PRO A 122 -27.04 24.47 -6.88
CA PRO A 122 -26.18 25.11 -5.91
C PRO A 122 -26.91 26.27 -5.21
N THR A 123 -26.75 26.37 -3.89
CA THR A 123 -27.34 27.41 -3.04
C THR A 123 -26.28 28.05 -2.14
N GLY A 124 -26.55 29.29 -1.72
CA GLY A 124 -25.67 30.08 -0.85
C GLY A 124 -24.36 30.52 -1.51
N ASP A 125 -23.44 30.98 -0.66
CA ASP A 125 -22.09 31.39 -1.06
C ASP A 125 -21.16 30.19 -1.28
N PRO A 126 -20.09 30.36 -2.07
CA PRO A 126 -19.05 29.34 -2.21
C PRO A 126 -18.49 28.94 -0.84
N VAL A 127 -18.31 27.63 -0.64
CA VAL A 127 -17.68 27.09 0.55
C VAL A 127 -16.16 27.08 0.38
N GLU A 128 -15.46 27.32 1.48
CA GLU A 128 -14.00 27.23 1.55
C GLU A 128 -13.56 25.88 2.12
N PRO A 129 -12.34 25.41 1.79
CA PRO A 129 -11.80 24.20 2.40
C PRO A 129 -11.76 24.31 3.93
N GLY A 130 -12.26 23.27 4.59
CA GLY A 130 -12.34 23.20 6.05
C GLY A 130 -12.67 21.80 6.53
N ILE A 131 -13.00 21.69 7.81
CA ILE A 131 -13.45 20.46 8.45
C ILE A 131 -14.86 20.66 9.02
N PRO A 132 -15.62 19.59 9.28
CA PRO A 132 -16.87 19.71 10.01
C PRO A 132 -16.63 20.37 11.37
N SER A 133 -17.25 21.52 11.63
CA SER A 133 -17.02 22.32 12.83
C SER A 133 -17.33 21.58 14.14
N ILE A 134 -18.28 20.63 14.09
CA ILE A 134 -18.61 19.75 15.22
C ILE A 134 -17.44 18.82 15.63
N MET A 135 -16.47 18.61 14.73
CA MET A 135 -15.31 17.75 14.95
C MET A 135 -14.08 18.56 15.42
N GLY A 136 -14.25 19.86 15.70
CA GLY A 136 -13.21 20.76 16.20
C GLY A 136 -12.70 21.75 15.16
N SER A 137 -11.44 22.17 15.31
CA SER A 137 -10.77 23.17 14.46
C SER A 137 -9.51 22.60 13.81
N LEU A 138 -9.14 23.15 12.65
CA LEU A 138 -7.84 22.88 12.04
C LEU A 138 -6.70 23.38 12.94
N PRO A 139 -5.52 22.74 12.92
CA PRO A 139 -4.33 23.29 13.58
C PRO A 139 -4.02 24.71 13.07
N PRO A 140 -3.58 25.65 13.92
CA PRO A 140 -3.41 27.07 13.53
C PRO A 140 -2.51 27.31 12.32
N ALA A 141 -1.46 26.49 12.14
CA ALA A 141 -0.51 26.59 11.04
C ALA A 141 -0.88 25.70 9.81
N ALA A 142 -1.99 24.97 9.88
CA ALA A 142 -2.37 24.05 8.82
C ALA A 142 -2.92 24.83 7.60
N PRO A 143 -2.43 24.55 6.38
CA PRO A 143 -2.97 25.19 5.19
C PRO A 143 -4.41 24.74 4.93
N ARG A 144 -5.27 25.63 4.42
CA ARG A 144 -6.66 25.29 4.07
C ARG A 144 -6.76 24.54 2.74
N ASN A 145 -6.22 23.33 2.72
CA ASN A 145 -6.24 22.42 1.58
C ASN A 145 -6.13 20.96 2.07
N ARG A 146 -5.91 20.02 1.16
CA ARG A 146 -5.79 18.59 1.50
C ARG A 146 -4.66 18.28 2.49
N LEU A 147 -3.57 19.04 2.47
CA LEU A 147 -2.47 18.87 3.42
C LEU A 147 -2.91 19.23 4.84
N GLY A 148 -3.63 20.34 5.04
CA GLY A 148 -4.15 20.68 6.36
C GLY A 148 -5.21 19.71 6.86
N LEU A 149 -6.05 19.17 5.96
CA LEU A 149 -6.97 18.07 6.32
C LEU A 149 -6.19 16.83 6.79
N ALA A 150 -5.11 16.45 6.10
CA ALA A 150 -4.27 15.33 6.50
C ALA A 150 -3.62 15.56 7.87
N GLN A 151 -3.08 16.76 8.11
CA GLN A 151 -2.51 17.17 9.40
C GLN A 151 -3.54 17.11 10.53
N TRP A 152 -4.79 17.51 10.27
CA TRP A 152 -5.87 17.41 11.25
C TRP A 152 -6.31 15.96 11.51
N LEU A 153 -6.36 15.11 10.48
CA LEU A 153 -6.72 13.69 10.62
C LEU A 153 -5.75 12.95 11.54
N VAL A 154 -4.44 13.19 11.40
CA VAL A 154 -3.41 12.52 12.22
C VAL A 154 -2.99 13.34 13.45
N SER A 155 -3.71 14.43 13.75
CA SER A 155 -3.44 15.26 14.93
C SER A 155 -3.62 14.45 16.22
N PRO A 156 -2.77 14.62 17.24
CA PRO A 156 -2.97 14.03 18.56
C PRO A 156 -4.31 14.42 19.21
N THR A 157 -4.87 15.56 18.82
CA THR A 157 -6.17 16.04 19.31
C THR A 157 -7.37 15.40 18.61
N ASN A 158 -7.15 14.57 17.58
CA ASN A 158 -8.20 13.84 16.88
C ASN A 158 -8.24 12.38 17.39
N PRO A 159 -9.21 12.02 18.26
CA PRO A 159 -9.21 10.70 18.89
C PRO A 159 -9.72 9.58 17.98
N LEU A 160 -10.39 9.91 16.86
CA LEU A 160 -11.13 8.91 16.08
C LEU A 160 -10.25 8.14 15.10
N VAL A 161 -9.29 8.80 14.46
CA VAL A 161 -8.50 8.17 13.39
C VAL A 161 -7.68 7.01 13.92
N ALA A 162 -7.00 7.21 15.06
CA ALA A 162 -6.22 6.15 15.69
C ALA A 162 -7.12 4.99 16.15
N ARG A 163 -8.23 5.28 16.87
CA ARG A 163 -9.20 4.27 17.33
C ARG A 163 -9.77 3.43 16.18
N VAL A 164 -10.21 4.08 15.10
CA VAL A 164 -10.75 3.38 13.93
C VAL A 164 -9.67 2.52 13.26
N LEU A 165 -8.45 3.04 13.12
CA LEU A 165 -7.36 2.32 12.48
C LEU A 165 -6.93 1.08 13.29
N VAL A 166 -6.70 1.22 14.60
CA VAL A 166 -6.32 0.07 15.44
C VAL A 166 -7.43 -0.97 15.52
N ASN A 167 -8.70 -0.56 15.53
CA ASN A 167 -9.83 -1.50 15.49
C ASN A 167 -9.88 -2.30 14.18
N ARG A 168 -9.55 -1.67 13.04
CA ARG A 168 -9.42 -2.36 11.75
C ARG A 168 -8.22 -3.32 11.74
N ILE A 169 -7.08 -2.92 12.30
CA ILE A 169 -5.90 -3.80 12.41
C ILE A 169 -6.25 -4.99 13.31
N TRP A 170 -6.90 -4.75 14.44
CA TRP A 170 -7.38 -5.79 15.34
C TRP A 170 -8.31 -6.77 14.62
N GLN A 171 -9.29 -6.28 13.87
CA GLN A 171 -10.19 -7.13 13.05
C GLN A 171 -9.42 -8.00 12.05
N ARG A 172 -8.33 -7.49 11.47
CA ARG A 172 -7.48 -8.26 10.54
C ARG A 172 -6.68 -9.35 11.22
N VAL A 173 -6.33 -9.18 12.49
CA VAL A 173 -5.53 -10.13 13.29
C VAL A 173 -6.41 -11.16 14.01
N PHE A 174 -7.53 -10.71 14.59
CA PHE A 174 -8.40 -11.53 15.45
C PHE A 174 -9.67 -12.02 14.75
N GLY A 175 -9.91 -11.59 13.52
CA GLY A 175 -11.07 -11.98 12.71
C GLY A 175 -12.25 -11.02 12.87
N ASP A 176 -12.48 -10.53 14.09
CA ASP A 176 -13.48 -9.53 14.42
C ASP A 176 -12.90 -8.38 15.25
N ALA A 177 -13.50 -7.21 15.07
CA ALA A 177 -13.13 -5.95 15.70
C ALA A 177 -13.53 -5.87 17.20
N ILE A 178 -12.87 -4.98 17.95
CA ILE A 178 -13.27 -4.62 19.33
C ILE A 178 -14.62 -3.87 19.28
N VAL A 179 -14.75 -2.92 18.35
CA VAL A 179 -16.01 -2.30 17.94
C VAL A 179 -16.58 -3.12 16.79
N ARG A 180 -17.60 -3.93 17.06
CA ARG A 180 -18.15 -4.92 16.11
C ARG A 180 -18.85 -4.33 14.88
N SER A 181 -19.11 -3.02 14.88
CA SER A 181 -19.53 -2.22 13.72
C SER A 181 -18.37 -1.35 13.22
N PRO A 182 -17.38 -1.90 12.50
CA PRO A 182 -16.19 -1.15 12.10
C PRO A 182 -16.48 0.04 11.17
N GLU A 183 -17.68 0.09 10.56
CA GLU A 183 -18.21 1.18 9.75
C GLU A 183 -18.86 2.32 10.55
N ASP A 184 -19.21 2.10 11.82
CA ASP A 184 -19.89 3.09 12.67
C ASP A 184 -19.36 3.08 14.11
N PHE A 185 -18.65 4.15 14.47
CA PHE A 185 -18.14 4.44 15.81
C PHE A 185 -19.03 5.45 16.57
N GLY A 186 -20.15 5.85 15.97
CA GLY A 186 -21.13 6.76 16.55
C GLY A 186 -22.15 6.05 17.44
N LEU A 187 -23.21 6.77 17.80
CA LEU A 187 -24.24 6.31 18.73
C LEU A 187 -25.09 5.14 18.21
N GLN A 188 -25.12 4.95 16.88
CA GLN A 188 -25.83 3.84 16.23
C GLN A 188 -24.95 2.59 16.06
N GLY A 189 -23.64 2.73 16.30
CA GLY A 189 -22.69 1.64 16.32
C GLY A 189 -22.75 0.80 17.59
N LYS A 190 -22.08 -0.35 17.55
CA LYS A 190 -21.84 -1.19 18.73
C LYS A 190 -20.77 -0.55 19.61
N GLN A 191 -20.97 -0.61 20.92
CA GLN A 191 -19.94 -0.18 21.87
C GLN A 191 -18.73 -1.15 21.83
N PRO A 192 -17.51 -0.65 22.11
CA PRO A 192 -16.32 -1.51 22.18
C PRO A 192 -16.47 -2.56 23.29
N THR A 193 -16.10 -3.81 23.00
CA THR A 193 -16.10 -4.86 24.05
C THR A 193 -15.04 -4.60 25.12
N HIS A 194 -13.93 -3.94 24.74
CA HIS A 194 -12.81 -3.60 25.63
C HIS A 194 -12.39 -2.13 25.37
N PRO A 195 -13.09 -1.14 25.94
CA PRO A 195 -12.85 0.29 25.67
C PRO A 195 -11.43 0.73 26.07
N GLU A 196 -10.95 0.34 27.24
CA GLU A 196 -9.61 0.72 27.72
C GLU A 196 -8.50 0.15 26.83
N LEU A 197 -8.66 -1.07 26.34
CA LEU A 197 -7.72 -1.68 25.40
C LEU A 197 -7.69 -0.94 24.07
N LEU A 198 -8.86 -0.57 23.54
CA LEU A 198 -8.97 0.19 22.31
C LEU A 198 -8.25 1.55 22.43
N ASP A 199 -8.47 2.24 23.55
CA ASP A 199 -7.87 3.54 23.84
C ASP A 199 -6.36 3.43 24.00
N TRP A 200 -5.90 2.42 24.76
CA TRP A 200 -4.48 2.16 24.93
C TRP A 200 -3.78 1.86 23.59
N LEU A 201 -4.37 1.01 22.75
CA LEU A 201 -3.82 0.72 21.41
C LEU A 201 -3.78 1.97 20.51
N ALA A 202 -4.81 2.83 20.60
CA ALA A 202 -4.87 4.06 19.80
C ALA A 202 -3.78 5.05 20.20
N VAL A 203 -3.53 5.22 21.51
CA VAL A 203 -2.43 6.04 22.03
C VAL A 203 -1.09 5.45 21.62
N GLU A 204 -0.87 4.14 21.80
CA GLU A 204 0.36 3.45 21.40
C GLU A 204 0.66 3.62 19.90
N LEU A 205 -0.37 3.56 19.05
CA LEU A 205 -0.19 3.80 17.62
C LEU A 205 0.30 5.22 17.34
N GLN A 206 -0.23 6.23 18.03
CA GLN A 206 0.20 7.61 17.84
C GLN A 206 1.61 7.86 18.39
N GLU A 207 1.90 7.42 19.62
CA GLU A 207 3.18 7.61 20.30
C GLU A 207 4.34 6.87 19.63
N SER A 208 4.07 5.72 19.02
CA SER A 208 5.06 4.99 18.20
C SER A 208 5.34 5.62 16.82
N GLY A 209 4.76 6.78 16.52
CA GLY A 209 4.91 7.47 15.24
C GLY A 209 4.13 6.79 14.11
N TRP A 210 2.93 6.27 14.41
CA TRP A 210 2.07 5.54 13.48
C TRP A 210 2.70 4.25 12.93
N ASN A 211 3.53 3.58 13.74
CA ASN A 211 4.26 2.38 13.33
C ASN A 211 3.35 1.14 13.31
N LEU A 212 2.79 0.85 12.13
CA LEU A 212 1.90 -0.31 11.95
C LEU A 212 2.58 -1.66 12.24
N ARG A 213 3.88 -1.78 11.96
CA ARG A 213 4.64 -3.02 12.22
C ARG A 213 4.77 -3.29 13.72
N HIS A 214 4.98 -2.23 14.50
CA HIS A 214 5.01 -2.29 15.96
C HIS A 214 3.68 -2.77 16.53
N ILE A 215 2.56 -2.15 16.13
CA ILE A 215 1.21 -2.54 16.57
C ILE A 215 0.88 -3.98 16.17
N LEU A 216 1.19 -4.38 14.93
CA LEU A 216 0.98 -5.76 14.48
C LEU A 216 1.80 -6.75 15.31
N ARG A 217 3.08 -6.45 15.59
CA ARG A 217 3.92 -7.31 16.44
C ARG A 217 3.30 -7.44 17.83
N LEU A 218 2.91 -6.33 18.44
CA LEU A 218 2.31 -6.29 19.76
C LEU A 218 1.06 -7.19 19.84
N MET A 219 0.18 -7.13 18.84
CA MET A 219 -1.00 -8.01 18.77
C MET A 219 -0.62 -9.49 18.58
N LEU A 220 0.29 -9.79 17.65
CA LEU A 220 0.68 -11.18 17.31
C LEU A 220 1.48 -11.88 18.40
N THR A 221 2.21 -11.12 19.23
CA THR A 221 2.95 -11.67 20.40
C THR A 221 2.14 -11.60 21.69
N SER A 222 0.88 -11.17 21.64
CA SER A 222 0.02 -11.10 22.83
C SER A 222 -0.40 -12.51 23.29
N ARG A 223 -0.63 -12.65 24.60
CA ARG A 223 -1.25 -13.87 25.15
C ARG A 223 -2.57 -14.17 24.42
N THR A 224 -3.37 -13.14 24.16
CA THR A 224 -4.67 -13.23 23.49
C THR A 224 -4.58 -13.93 22.14
N PHE A 225 -3.60 -13.57 21.30
CA PHE A 225 -3.39 -14.18 19.99
C PHE A 225 -2.86 -15.61 20.10
N MET A 226 -1.97 -15.87 21.05
CA MET A 226 -1.31 -17.18 21.24
C MET A 226 -2.20 -18.24 21.94
N GLN A 227 -3.45 -17.90 22.29
CA GLN A 227 -4.39 -18.87 22.85
C GLN A 227 -4.73 -19.99 21.84
N LYS A 228 -5.17 -21.15 22.35
CA LYS A 228 -5.75 -22.20 21.51
C LYS A 228 -7.03 -21.67 20.85
N SER A 229 -7.22 -21.96 19.56
CA SER A 229 -8.43 -21.54 18.84
C SER A 229 -9.62 -22.52 18.96
N ALA A 230 -9.44 -23.64 19.68
CA ALA A 230 -10.50 -24.60 19.91
C ALA A 230 -11.66 -23.94 20.69
N LEU A 231 -12.89 -24.32 20.35
CA LEU A 231 -14.07 -23.88 21.10
C LEU A 231 -13.95 -24.32 22.56
N ARG A 232 -14.22 -23.39 23.48
CA ARG A 232 -14.20 -23.64 24.91
C ARG A 232 -15.58 -24.08 25.38
N THR A 233 -15.73 -25.35 25.73
CA THR A 233 -17.00 -25.91 26.24
C THR A 233 -17.23 -25.54 27.70
N ASP A 234 -16.20 -25.10 28.41
CA ASP A 234 -16.23 -24.62 29.79
C ASP A 234 -16.67 -23.15 29.91
N LEU A 235 -16.88 -22.45 28.79
CA LEU A 235 -17.29 -21.04 28.75
C LEU A 235 -18.43 -20.82 27.72
N PRO A 236 -19.63 -21.37 27.96
CA PRO A 236 -20.76 -21.29 27.03
C PRO A 236 -21.29 -19.86 26.81
N GLU A 237 -20.96 -18.91 27.68
CA GLU A 237 -21.39 -17.51 27.60
C GLU A 237 -20.68 -16.70 26.50
N ASP A 238 -19.57 -17.21 25.95
CA ASP A 238 -18.77 -16.53 24.91
C ASP A 238 -18.72 -17.32 23.57
N PRO A 239 -19.88 -17.63 22.95
CA PRO A 239 -19.91 -18.40 21.70
C PRO A 239 -19.32 -17.62 20.52
N GLU A 240 -19.37 -16.29 20.54
CA GLU A 240 -18.87 -15.40 19.47
C GLU A 240 -17.43 -14.90 19.69
N ASN A 241 -16.76 -15.35 20.76
CA ASN A 241 -15.42 -14.89 21.13
C ASN A 241 -15.35 -13.36 21.32
N LEU A 242 -16.39 -12.76 21.92
CA LEU A 242 -16.45 -11.35 22.30
C LEU A 242 -15.44 -11.01 23.39
N TRP A 243 -15.17 -11.96 24.29
CA TRP A 243 -14.19 -11.81 25.38
C TRP A 243 -12.79 -12.21 24.97
N TYR A 244 -12.59 -12.62 23.70
CA TYR A 244 -11.32 -13.16 23.21
C TYR A 244 -10.79 -14.30 24.10
N SER A 245 -11.70 -15.17 24.56
CA SER A 245 -11.43 -16.32 25.43
C SER A 245 -10.69 -17.47 24.74
N ARG A 246 -10.53 -17.38 23.41
CA ARG A 246 -9.80 -18.32 22.55
C ARG A 246 -9.10 -17.59 21.39
N GLY A 247 -8.09 -18.24 20.82
CA GLY A 247 -7.33 -17.73 19.69
C GLY A 247 -8.18 -17.56 18.42
N PRO A 248 -7.75 -16.71 17.47
CA PRO A 248 -8.48 -16.50 16.22
C PRO A 248 -8.60 -17.79 15.40
N SER A 249 -9.75 -17.97 14.75
CA SER A 249 -9.96 -19.01 13.74
C SER A 249 -10.94 -18.51 12.69
N TYR A 250 -10.43 -18.28 11.48
CA TYR A 250 -11.21 -17.84 10.32
C TYR A 250 -10.46 -18.13 9.02
N ARG A 251 -11.18 -18.20 7.89
CA ARG A 251 -10.58 -18.31 6.56
C ARG A 251 -9.79 -17.04 6.23
N LEU A 252 -8.55 -17.21 5.80
CA LEU A 252 -7.70 -16.12 5.30
C LEU A 252 -8.29 -15.49 4.03
N ASP A 253 -7.97 -14.22 3.79
CA ASP A 253 -8.40 -13.49 2.61
C ASP A 253 -7.81 -14.06 1.30
N ALA A 254 -8.46 -13.81 0.16
CA ALA A 254 -8.04 -14.33 -1.15
C ALA A 254 -6.56 -14.08 -1.46
N GLU A 255 -6.09 -12.85 -1.24
CA GLU A 255 -4.72 -12.44 -1.49
C GLU A 255 -3.74 -13.21 -0.59
N VAL A 256 -4.11 -13.42 0.67
CA VAL A 256 -3.28 -14.13 1.66
C VAL A 256 -3.21 -15.62 1.33
N ILE A 257 -4.32 -16.25 0.94
CA ILE A 257 -4.33 -17.66 0.52
C ILE A 257 -3.42 -17.86 -0.70
N ARG A 258 -3.43 -16.92 -1.66
CA ARG A 258 -2.50 -16.99 -2.81
C ARG A 258 -1.06 -16.78 -2.39
N ASP A 259 -0.77 -15.73 -1.62
CA ASP A 259 0.60 -15.38 -1.23
C ASP A 259 1.22 -16.43 -0.30
N LEU A 260 0.45 -17.03 0.60
CA LEU A 260 0.90 -18.14 1.45
C LEU A 260 1.32 -19.36 0.63
N ALA A 261 0.51 -19.72 -0.37
CA ALA A 261 0.83 -20.86 -1.22
C ALA A 261 2.10 -20.61 -2.06
N LEU A 262 2.23 -19.42 -2.66
CA LEU A 262 3.44 -18.99 -3.37
C LEU A 262 4.68 -19.01 -2.47
N TRP A 263 4.55 -18.53 -1.23
CA TRP A 263 5.64 -18.50 -0.27
C TRP A 263 6.05 -19.91 0.15
N SER A 264 5.07 -20.76 0.50
CA SER A 264 5.33 -22.15 0.90
C SER A 264 6.02 -22.94 -0.21
N SER A 265 5.62 -22.74 -1.47
CA SER A 265 6.19 -23.43 -2.63
C SER A 265 7.54 -22.85 -3.09
N GLY A 266 8.05 -21.80 -2.46
CA GLY A 266 9.28 -21.11 -2.88
C GLY A 266 9.16 -20.34 -4.20
N LEU A 267 7.94 -20.09 -4.70
CA LEU A 267 7.71 -19.38 -5.96
C LEU A 267 7.54 -17.87 -5.78
N LEU A 268 7.25 -17.40 -4.57
CA LEU A 268 6.94 -16.00 -4.32
C LEU A 268 8.08 -15.07 -4.78
N ASP A 269 7.78 -14.20 -5.74
CA ASP A 269 8.66 -13.10 -6.11
C ASP A 269 8.44 -11.92 -5.16
N GLY A 270 9.48 -11.59 -4.39
CA GLY A 270 9.51 -10.52 -3.39
C GLY A 270 9.64 -9.11 -3.96
N HIS A 271 9.77 -8.94 -5.28
CA HIS A 271 9.96 -7.64 -5.92
C HIS A 271 8.84 -6.64 -5.57
N MET A 272 9.23 -5.46 -5.08
CA MET A 272 8.34 -4.41 -4.57
C MET A 272 8.23 -3.22 -5.52
N GLY A 273 7.04 -2.62 -5.63
CA GLY A 273 6.77 -1.48 -6.50
C GLY A 273 6.46 -1.85 -7.95
N GLY A 274 6.48 -0.87 -8.86
CA GLY A 274 6.27 -1.10 -10.29
C GLY A 274 4.88 -1.51 -10.73
N GLU A 275 4.78 -1.82 -12.02
CA GLU A 275 3.51 -2.09 -12.68
C GLU A 275 2.81 -3.35 -12.16
N GLY A 276 1.48 -3.33 -12.23
CA GLY A 276 0.65 -4.47 -11.88
C GLY A 276 0.85 -5.65 -12.84
N ILE A 277 0.78 -6.86 -12.29
CA ILE A 277 0.98 -8.12 -12.99
C ILE A 277 -0.34 -8.81 -13.36
N LYS A 278 -0.27 -9.66 -14.38
CA LYS A 278 -1.35 -10.47 -14.91
C LYS A 278 -0.99 -11.96 -14.73
N PRO A 279 -1.28 -12.57 -13.58
CA PRO A 279 -1.02 -14.00 -13.33
C PRO A 279 -1.94 -14.90 -14.17
N TYR A 280 -1.88 -16.22 -14.00
CA TYR A 280 -2.73 -17.15 -14.75
C TYR A 280 -4.23 -16.88 -14.54
N GLN A 281 -5.00 -16.83 -15.63
CA GLN A 281 -6.46 -16.86 -15.58
C GLN A 281 -7.03 -17.56 -16.82
N PRO A 282 -8.30 -18.02 -16.79
CA PRO A 282 -8.99 -18.54 -17.97
C PRO A 282 -9.04 -17.52 -19.13
N ALA A 283 -8.89 -18.01 -20.36
CA ALA A 283 -8.95 -17.18 -21.54
C ALA A 283 -10.35 -16.57 -21.76
N GLY A 284 -10.42 -15.40 -22.41
CA GLY A 284 -11.67 -14.81 -22.88
C GLY A 284 -12.45 -13.95 -21.87
N LEU A 285 -12.15 -14.01 -20.57
CA LEU A 285 -12.87 -13.25 -19.53
C LEU A 285 -12.87 -11.73 -19.77
N TRP A 286 -11.75 -11.16 -20.22
CA TRP A 286 -11.68 -9.72 -20.51
C TRP A 286 -12.33 -9.35 -21.84
N LYS A 287 -12.41 -10.29 -22.79
CA LYS A 287 -12.97 -10.08 -24.12
C LYS A 287 -14.49 -9.98 -24.06
N SER A 288 -15.14 -10.69 -23.14
CA SER A 288 -16.60 -10.68 -23.00
C SER A 288 -17.16 -9.37 -22.41
N LEU A 289 -16.36 -8.64 -21.63
CA LEU A 289 -16.81 -7.46 -20.86
C LEU A 289 -16.11 -6.15 -21.27
N MET A 290 -15.46 -6.11 -22.44
CA MET A 290 -14.70 -4.95 -22.90
C MET A 290 -15.44 -4.13 -23.96
N HIS A 291 -15.27 -2.81 -23.86
CA HIS A 291 -15.59 -1.90 -24.94
C HIS A 291 -14.63 -2.14 -26.13
N PRO A 292 -15.08 -2.14 -27.39
CA PRO A 292 -14.24 -2.45 -28.55
C PRO A 292 -12.95 -1.62 -28.65
N ALA A 293 -12.97 -0.37 -28.19
CA ALA A 293 -11.83 0.56 -28.17
C ALA A 293 -10.94 0.46 -26.92
N SER A 294 -11.15 -0.53 -26.04
CA SER A 294 -10.38 -0.66 -24.80
C SER A 294 -8.95 -1.18 -25.05
N ASN A 295 -7.94 -0.50 -24.51
CA ASN A 295 -6.56 -0.96 -24.47
C ASN A 295 -6.32 -2.16 -23.51
N THR A 296 -7.31 -2.53 -22.70
CA THR A 296 -7.31 -3.71 -21.81
C THR A 296 -8.25 -4.80 -22.31
N LYS A 297 -8.44 -4.86 -23.63
CA LYS A 297 -9.30 -5.84 -24.30
C LYS A 297 -8.79 -7.27 -24.16
N ASN A 298 -7.48 -7.47 -24.38
CA ASN A 298 -6.87 -8.79 -24.35
C ASN A 298 -6.11 -8.97 -23.03
N TYR A 299 -6.42 -10.05 -22.33
CA TYR A 299 -5.59 -10.48 -21.21
C TYR A 299 -4.42 -11.28 -21.74
N VAL A 300 -3.21 -10.83 -21.42
CA VAL A 300 -1.97 -11.56 -21.73
C VAL A 300 -1.30 -11.86 -20.41
N THR A 301 -1.18 -13.15 -20.10
CA THR A 301 -0.52 -13.62 -18.88
C THR A 301 0.95 -13.21 -18.90
N ASP A 302 1.42 -12.60 -17.82
CA ASP A 302 2.84 -12.30 -17.64
C ASP A 302 3.65 -13.59 -17.46
N LYS A 303 4.91 -13.56 -17.88
CA LYS A 303 5.81 -14.72 -17.87
C LYS A 303 6.89 -14.59 -16.80
N GLY A 304 7.49 -15.72 -16.43
CA GLY A 304 8.60 -15.77 -15.47
C GLY A 304 8.19 -15.35 -14.06
N SER A 305 9.10 -14.73 -13.32
CA SER A 305 8.88 -14.36 -11.91
C SER A 305 7.68 -13.42 -11.71
N LYS A 306 7.36 -12.60 -12.73
CA LYS A 306 6.21 -11.68 -12.72
C LYS A 306 4.88 -12.39 -12.44
N ALA A 307 4.69 -13.63 -12.91
CA ALA A 307 3.46 -14.38 -12.64
C ALA A 307 3.27 -14.74 -11.15
N TYR A 308 4.36 -14.72 -10.37
CA TYR A 308 4.42 -15.17 -8.98
C TYR A 308 4.67 -14.02 -7.99
N ARG A 309 4.52 -12.76 -8.43
CA ARG A 309 4.55 -11.61 -7.52
C ARG A 309 3.38 -11.65 -6.54
N ARG A 310 3.58 -10.98 -5.40
CA ARG A 310 2.57 -10.79 -4.35
C ARG A 310 1.23 -10.33 -4.93
N SER A 311 0.15 -10.83 -4.34
CA SER A 311 -1.23 -10.55 -4.76
C SER A 311 -1.58 -9.07 -4.72
N LEU A 312 -0.87 -8.28 -3.91
CA LEU A 312 -0.93 -6.81 -3.91
C LEU A 312 -0.75 -6.20 -5.31
N TYR A 313 0.12 -6.80 -6.14
CA TYR A 313 0.44 -6.32 -7.48
C TYR A 313 -0.46 -6.89 -8.57
N VAL A 314 -1.44 -7.75 -8.24
CA VAL A 314 -2.35 -8.29 -9.27
C VAL A 314 -3.18 -7.17 -9.85
N TYR A 315 -3.13 -7.05 -11.18
CA TYR A 315 -3.86 -6.06 -11.93
C TYR A 315 -5.37 -6.24 -11.74
N TRP A 316 -6.04 -5.16 -11.32
CA TRP A 316 -7.47 -5.18 -11.05
C TRP A 316 -8.26 -4.45 -12.14
N LYS A 317 -8.88 -5.19 -13.03
CA LYS A 317 -9.86 -4.64 -13.98
C LYS A 317 -11.23 -4.60 -13.29
N ARG A 318 -11.75 -3.41 -13.00
CA ARG A 318 -13.03 -3.24 -12.26
C ARG A 318 -14.17 -4.09 -12.83
N THR A 319 -14.32 -4.10 -14.16
CA THR A 319 -15.38 -4.86 -14.83
C THR A 319 -15.11 -6.36 -14.96
N SER A 320 -13.89 -6.83 -14.73
CA SER A 320 -13.53 -8.25 -14.82
C SER A 320 -12.36 -8.56 -13.88
N PRO A 321 -12.61 -8.62 -12.55
CA PRO A 321 -11.59 -8.94 -11.56
C PRO A 321 -11.03 -10.35 -11.76
N HIS A 322 -9.89 -10.62 -11.14
CA HIS A 322 -9.26 -11.94 -11.22
C HIS A 322 -10.19 -13.02 -10.62
N PRO A 323 -10.51 -14.11 -11.33
CA PRO A 323 -11.55 -15.06 -10.91
C PRO A 323 -11.24 -15.73 -9.59
N MET A 324 -9.97 -16.07 -9.30
CA MET A 324 -9.58 -16.62 -8.01
C MET A 324 -9.64 -15.60 -6.86
N MET A 325 -9.56 -14.30 -7.15
CA MET A 325 -9.76 -13.29 -6.10
C MET A 325 -11.24 -13.20 -5.75
N THR A 326 -12.10 -13.11 -6.77
CA THR A 326 -13.56 -13.09 -6.59
C THR A 326 -14.09 -14.36 -5.92
N LEU A 327 -13.62 -15.54 -6.34
CA LEU A 327 -14.03 -16.82 -5.77
C LEU A 327 -13.76 -16.91 -4.26
N PHE A 328 -12.72 -16.24 -3.76
CA PHE A 328 -12.33 -16.20 -2.35
C PHE A 328 -12.74 -14.90 -1.64
N ASP A 329 -13.87 -14.31 -2.08
CA ASP A 329 -14.54 -13.15 -1.47
C ASP A 329 -13.69 -11.86 -1.46
N ALA A 330 -12.78 -11.67 -2.42
CA ALA A 330 -12.13 -10.37 -2.57
C ALA A 330 -13.17 -9.31 -3.00
N PRO A 331 -13.21 -8.12 -2.38
CA PRO A 331 -14.10 -7.02 -2.77
C PRO A 331 -13.86 -6.58 -4.22
N ASP A 332 -14.93 -6.24 -4.92
CA ASP A 332 -14.94 -5.79 -6.32
C ASP A 332 -14.17 -4.49 -6.60
N ARG A 333 -13.89 -3.71 -5.54
CA ARG A 333 -13.28 -2.36 -5.58
C ARG A 333 -14.15 -1.31 -6.30
N GLU A 334 -15.46 -1.54 -6.38
CA GLU A 334 -16.45 -0.57 -6.83
C GLU A 334 -17.01 0.26 -5.67
N SER A 335 -17.05 -0.35 -4.48
CA SER A 335 -17.48 0.31 -3.24
C SER A 335 -16.45 0.15 -2.11
N SER A 336 -16.55 1.01 -1.10
CA SER A 336 -15.74 0.89 0.11
C SER A 336 -16.17 -0.34 0.90
N CYS A 337 -15.21 -1.22 1.21
CA CYS A 337 -15.46 -2.44 1.99
C CYS A 337 -14.74 -2.34 3.34
N VAL A 338 -15.52 -2.13 4.40
CA VAL A 338 -15.01 -2.03 5.78
C VAL A 338 -14.90 -3.41 6.45
N ARG A 339 -15.82 -4.33 6.13
CA ARG A 339 -15.79 -5.73 6.53
C ARG A 339 -15.96 -6.63 5.31
N ARG A 340 -15.01 -7.53 5.09
CA ARG A 340 -15.05 -8.51 4.00
C ARG A 340 -15.99 -9.65 4.35
N SER A 341 -16.77 -10.11 3.38
CA SER A 341 -17.48 -11.38 3.49
C SER A 341 -16.48 -12.53 3.56
N ARG A 342 -16.86 -13.61 4.26
CA ARG A 342 -16.08 -14.84 4.35
C ARG A 342 -17.01 -16.02 4.15
N THR A 343 -16.87 -16.69 3.02
CA THR A 343 -17.59 -17.92 2.69
C THR A 343 -16.62 -19.09 2.67
N ASN A 344 -17.16 -20.30 2.86
CA ASN A 344 -16.48 -21.58 2.66
C ASN A 344 -17.40 -22.43 1.78
N THR A 345 -17.11 -22.50 0.48
CA THR A 345 -17.96 -23.19 -0.50
C THR A 345 -17.23 -24.35 -1.16
N SER A 346 -17.96 -25.34 -1.67
CA SER A 346 -17.38 -26.44 -2.43
C SER A 346 -16.64 -25.96 -3.68
N LEU A 347 -17.11 -24.87 -4.32
CA LEU A 347 -16.45 -24.28 -5.48
C LEU A 347 -15.07 -23.70 -5.14
N GLN A 348 -14.89 -23.12 -3.94
CA GLN A 348 -13.58 -22.67 -3.48
C GLN A 348 -12.60 -23.85 -3.34
N SER A 349 -13.05 -24.95 -2.74
CA SER A 349 -12.23 -26.18 -2.64
C SER A 349 -11.85 -26.73 -4.01
N LEU A 350 -12.81 -26.81 -4.94
CA LEU A 350 -12.55 -27.22 -6.33
C LEU A 350 -11.59 -26.26 -7.03
N GLY A 351 -11.70 -24.96 -6.79
CA GLY A 351 -10.78 -23.95 -7.32
C GLY A 351 -9.33 -24.17 -6.87
N LEU A 352 -9.11 -24.54 -5.59
CA LEU A 352 -7.76 -24.85 -5.10
C LEU A 352 -7.18 -26.11 -5.75
N LEU A 353 -8.02 -27.11 -6.05
CA LEU A 353 -7.57 -28.38 -6.63
C LEU A 353 -7.29 -28.29 -8.14
N ASN A 354 -7.94 -27.39 -8.86
CA ASN A 354 -7.96 -27.41 -10.32
C ASN A 354 -7.29 -26.19 -10.99
N GLU A 355 -7.08 -25.08 -10.28
CA GLU A 355 -6.50 -23.89 -10.90
C GLU A 355 -5.01 -24.08 -11.23
N THR A 356 -4.61 -23.61 -12.41
CA THR A 356 -3.27 -23.86 -12.97
C THR A 356 -2.14 -23.42 -12.04
N GLN A 357 -2.26 -22.24 -11.43
CA GLN A 357 -1.23 -21.72 -10.53
C GLN A 357 -1.17 -22.53 -9.24
N ARG A 358 -2.31 -23.00 -8.71
CA ARG A 358 -2.38 -23.85 -7.52
C ARG A 358 -1.73 -25.21 -7.74
N ILE A 359 -1.99 -25.84 -8.88
CA ILE A 359 -1.34 -27.11 -9.25
C ILE A 359 0.18 -26.91 -9.37
N GLU A 360 0.61 -25.80 -9.97
CA GLU A 360 2.03 -25.48 -10.07
C GLU A 360 2.69 -25.26 -8.71
N MET A 361 2.05 -24.50 -7.82
CA MET A 361 2.51 -24.28 -6.44
C MET A 361 2.60 -25.60 -5.67
N ALA A 362 1.60 -26.50 -5.80
CA ALA A 362 1.61 -27.80 -5.14
C ALA A 362 2.80 -28.67 -5.61
N ARG A 363 3.04 -28.72 -6.93
CA ARG A 363 4.20 -29.43 -7.49
C ARG A 363 5.52 -28.84 -6.98
N LYS A 364 5.62 -27.52 -6.94
CA LYS A 364 6.84 -26.82 -6.48
C LYS A 364 7.08 -26.96 -4.98
N LEU A 365 6.02 -27.00 -4.18
CA LEU A 365 6.13 -27.36 -2.76
C LEU A 365 6.66 -28.79 -2.60
N ALA A 366 6.14 -29.77 -3.35
CA ALA A 366 6.64 -31.14 -3.29
C ALA A 366 8.13 -31.25 -3.69
N GLU A 367 8.53 -30.58 -4.78
CA GLU A 367 9.94 -30.50 -5.21
C GLU A 367 10.82 -29.88 -4.11
N ARG A 368 10.34 -28.80 -3.48
CA ARG A 368 11.04 -28.14 -2.37
C ARG A 368 11.27 -29.08 -1.20
N LEU A 369 10.25 -29.85 -0.79
CA LEU A 369 10.38 -30.82 0.30
C LEU A 369 11.42 -31.90 -0.01
N ILE A 370 11.41 -32.45 -1.23
CA ILE A 370 12.37 -33.47 -1.66
C ILE A 370 13.81 -32.96 -1.64
N ASN A 371 14.02 -31.69 -2.02
CA ASN A 371 15.34 -31.08 -2.11
C ASN A 371 15.88 -30.59 -0.76
N GLU A 372 15.01 -30.07 0.12
CA GLU A 372 15.41 -29.47 1.40
C GLU A 372 15.43 -30.48 2.56
N ALA A 373 14.82 -31.66 2.42
CA ALA A 373 14.75 -32.68 3.48
C ALA A 373 15.07 -34.10 2.95
N GLY A 374 15.89 -34.83 3.71
CA GLY A 374 16.53 -36.08 3.27
C GLY A 374 15.65 -37.33 3.35
N ASP A 375 14.73 -37.38 4.31
CA ASP A 375 13.84 -38.52 4.57
C ASP A 375 12.38 -38.08 4.70
N ASP A 376 11.45 -39.04 4.76
CA ASP A 376 10.02 -38.73 4.75
C ASP A 376 9.53 -38.04 6.03
N ASP A 377 10.11 -38.36 7.19
CA ASP A 377 9.75 -37.73 8.46
C ASP A 377 10.15 -36.25 8.45
N SER A 378 11.39 -35.95 8.06
CA SER A 378 11.88 -34.58 7.93
C SER A 378 11.12 -33.77 6.86
N ARG A 379 10.64 -34.42 5.78
CA ARG A 379 9.77 -33.78 4.78
C ARG A 379 8.41 -33.42 5.36
N MET A 380 7.82 -34.29 6.18
CA MET A 380 6.55 -34.00 6.85
C MET A 380 6.70 -32.89 7.87
N ASP A 381 7.79 -32.86 8.63
CA ASP A 381 8.11 -31.79 9.57
C ASP A 381 8.31 -30.45 8.87
N LEU A 382 9.00 -30.45 7.73
CA LEU A 382 9.19 -29.25 6.89
C LEU A 382 7.86 -28.78 6.30
N LEU A 383 7.05 -29.68 5.75
CA LEU A 383 5.71 -29.35 5.24
C LEU A 383 4.85 -28.69 6.32
N PHE A 384 4.82 -29.29 7.51
CA PHE A 384 4.09 -28.74 8.64
C PHE A 384 4.61 -27.35 9.01
N THR A 385 5.93 -27.19 9.10
CA THR A 385 6.56 -25.91 9.45
C THR A 385 6.26 -24.82 8.43
N LEU A 386 6.30 -25.13 7.12
CA LEU A 386 5.98 -24.18 6.06
C LEU A 386 4.50 -23.78 6.09
N VAL A 387 3.58 -24.74 6.23
CA VAL A 387 2.14 -24.43 6.14
C VAL A 387 1.59 -23.85 7.44
N ALA A 388 2.05 -24.34 8.60
CA ALA A 388 1.57 -23.91 9.92
C ALA A 388 2.43 -22.82 10.58
N SER A 389 3.59 -22.47 10.00
CA SER A 389 4.53 -21.48 10.55
C SER A 389 5.02 -21.79 11.97
N ARG A 390 5.08 -23.07 12.34
CA ARG A 390 5.56 -23.58 13.62
C ARG A 390 5.96 -25.06 13.49
N PRO A 391 6.82 -25.60 14.37
CA PRO A 391 7.13 -27.02 14.34
C PRO A 391 5.88 -27.88 14.65
N PRO A 392 5.86 -29.13 14.16
CA PRO A 392 4.89 -30.14 14.61
C PRO A 392 5.02 -30.38 16.11
N ARG A 393 3.97 -30.91 16.73
CA ARG A 393 3.88 -31.14 18.18
C ARG A 393 3.86 -32.62 18.49
#